data_AF-A0A2D6ADC9-F1
#
_entry.id   AF-A0A2D6ADC9-F1
#
_cell.length_a   1.000
_cell.length_b   1.000
_cell.length_c   1.000
_cell.angle_alpha   90.00
_cell.angle_beta   90.00
_cell.angle_gamma   90.00
#
_symmetry.space_group_name_H-M   'P 1'
#
loop_
_entity.id
_entity.type
_entity.pdbx_description
1 polymer ?
#
loop_
_entity_poly.entity_id
_entity_poly.type
_entity_poly.pdbx_seq_one_letter_code
_entity_poly.pdbx_strand_id
1 'polypeptide(L)'
;MRDNLREILRLKNISRAGWIRAGVENPESVAAHSWGMSMLALKLTPAHLDLVRVLSLCIVHDIPEVRVGDLTPHDDTSNKARDEHKAMIELAPEWLSLFEEYEAGQTQEAKFVKQLDKLDMALQAENYQDDYEMSLDEFIESARQRIVDEELINLLS
;
A
#
# COMPACT_ATOMS: atom_id res chain seq x y z
N MET A 1 14.57 4.01 -19.32
CA MET A 1 13.51 5.03 -19.12
C MET A 1 12.15 4.58 -19.65
N ARG A 2 11.90 4.52 -20.97
CA ARG A 2 10.56 4.13 -21.49
C ARG A 2 10.12 2.74 -21.02
N ASP A 3 11.00 1.74 -21.09
CA ASP A 3 10.61 0.36 -20.75
C ASP A 3 10.39 0.19 -19.24
N ASN A 4 11.21 0.81 -18.39
CA ASN A 4 10.96 0.87 -16.94
C ASN A 4 9.60 1.49 -16.61
N LEU A 5 9.24 2.62 -17.24
CA LEU A 5 7.92 3.24 -17.03
C LEU A 5 6.78 2.31 -17.47
N ARG A 6 6.93 1.61 -18.60
CA ARG A 6 5.95 0.62 -19.06
C ARG A 6 5.85 -0.56 -18.11
N GLU A 7 6.96 -0.97 -17.52
CA GLU A 7 7.01 -2.04 -16.53
C GLU A 7 6.28 -1.60 -15.26
N ILE A 8 6.63 -0.48 -14.64
CA ILE A 8 5.95 0.07 -13.45
C ILE A 8 4.44 0.18 -13.66
N LEU A 9 4.00 0.65 -14.82
CA LEU A 9 2.56 0.77 -15.13
C LEU A 9 1.81 -0.58 -15.18
N ARG A 10 2.50 -1.72 -15.17
CA ARG A 10 1.89 -3.05 -15.05
C ARG A 10 1.38 -3.38 -13.66
N LEU A 11 1.67 -2.56 -12.64
CA LEU A 11 1.00 -2.66 -11.33
C LEU A 11 -0.53 -2.66 -11.45
N LYS A 12 -1.08 -2.04 -12.51
CA LYS A 12 -2.52 -2.09 -12.86
C LYS A 12 -3.06 -3.50 -13.12
N ASN A 13 -2.18 -4.45 -13.41
CA ASN A 13 -2.53 -5.84 -13.70
C ASN A 13 -2.15 -6.78 -12.55
N ILE A 14 -1.60 -6.26 -11.46
CA ILE A 14 -1.24 -7.07 -10.29
C ILE A 14 -2.36 -6.89 -9.29
N SER A 15 -3.19 -7.93 -9.17
CA SER A 15 -4.24 -7.99 -8.15
C SER A 15 -3.64 -8.15 -6.76
N ARG A 16 -4.24 -7.48 -5.77
CA ARG A 16 -3.85 -7.60 -4.37
C ARG A 16 -4.10 -9.02 -3.86
N ALA A 17 -3.03 -9.72 -3.49
CA ALA A 17 -3.04 -11.15 -3.17
C ALA A 17 -3.83 -11.48 -1.90
N GLY A 18 -3.92 -10.54 -0.96
CA GLY A 18 -4.78 -10.66 0.22
C GLY A 18 -6.25 -10.94 -0.14
N TRP A 19 -6.80 -10.17 -1.08
CA TRP A 19 -8.18 -10.31 -1.54
C TRP A 19 -8.41 -11.59 -2.33
N ILE A 20 -7.46 -11.98 -3.19
CA ILE A 20 -7.52 -13.26 -3.91
C ILE A 20 -7.63 -14.42 -2.92
N ARG A 21 -6.81 -14.41 -1.87
CA ARG A 21 -6.84 -15.46 -0.83
C ARG A 21 -8.16 -15.47 -0.05
N ALA A 22 -8.74 -14.30 0.19
CA ALA A 22 -10.03 -14.17 0.85
C ALA A 22 -11.21 -14.61 -0.04
N GLY A 23 -11.00 -14.81 -1.35
CA GLY A 23 -12.02 -15.26 -2.29
C GLY A 23 -12.80 -14.13 -2.97
N VAL A 24 -12.29 -12.90 -2.94
CA VAL A 24 -12.86 -11.76 -3.68
C VAL A 24 -12.70 -12.03 -5.18
N GLU A 25 -13.80 -11.95 -5.94
CA GLU A 25 -13.82 -12.34 -7.36
C GLU A 25 -13.08 -11.34 -8.26
N ASN A 26 -13.30 -10.04 -8.06
CA ASN A 26 -12.68 -8.97 -8.86
C ASN A 26 -11.89 -8.01 -7.96
N PRO A 27 -10.77 -8.48 -7.37
CA PRO A 27 -10.00 -7.68 -6.45
C PRO A 27 -9.30 -6.53 -7.17
N GLU A 28 -9.17 -5.43 -6.46
CA GLU A 28 -8.39 -4.28 -6.90
C GLU A 28 -6.94 -4.65 -7.25
N SER A 29 -6.33 -3.80 -8.07
CA SER A 29 -4.90 -3.89 -8.37
C SER A 29 -4.05 -3.13 -7.35
N VAL A 30 -2.76 -3.45 -7.24
CA VAL A 30 -1.77 -2.70 -6.45
C VAL A 30 -1.78 -1.22 -6.85
N ALA A 31 -1.92 -0.90 -8.14
CA ALA A 31 -2.03 0.49 -8.59
C ALA A 31 -3.31 1.19 -8.09
N ALA A 32 -4.40 0.46 -7.89
CA ALA A 32 -5.65 1.00 -7.36
C ALA A 32 -5.53 1.28 -5.86
N HIS A 33 -4.88 0.37 -5.12
CA HIS A 33 -4.49 0.59 -3.73
C HIS A 33 -3.62 1.85 -3.56
N SER A 34 -2.56 2.02 -4.36
CA SER A 34 -1.74 3.25 -4.30
C SER A 34 -2.52 4.52 -4.64
N TRP A 35 -3.51 4.43 -5.54
CA TRP A 35 -4.43 5.53 -5.83
C TRP A 35 -5.35 5.82 -4.64
N GLY A 36 -5.93 4.80 -4.01
CA GLY A 36 -6.78 4.91 -2.83
C GLY A 36 -6.05 5.58 -1.67
N MET A 37 -4.83 5.12 -1.36
CA MET A 37 -3.94 5.79 -0.40
C MET A 37 -3.68 7.25 -0.74
N SER A 38 -3.46 7.57 -2.02
CA SER A 38 -3.22 8.96 -2.46
C SER A 38 -4.47 9.84 -2.28
N MET A 39 -5.67 9.28 -2.50
CA MET A 39 -6.93 9.96 -2.23
C MET A 39 -7.12 10.21 -0.73
N LEU A 40 -6.80 9.24 0.12
CA LEU A 40 -6.81 9.40 1.57
C LEU A 40 -5.80 10.47 2.02
N ALA A 41 -4.58 10.46 1.48
CA ALA A 41 -3.56 11.46 1.78
C ALA A 41 -4.03 12.88 1.45
N LEU A 42 -4.61 13.11 0.27
CA LEU A 42 -5.16 14.42 -0.10
C LEU A 42 -6.19 14.94 0.91
N LYS A 43 -6.92 14.04 1.58
CA LYS A 43 -7.98 14.41 2.52
C LYS A 43 -7.51 14.51 3.96
N LEU A 44 -6.58 13.64 4.36
CA LEU A 44 -6.27 13.35 5.76
C LEU A 44 -4.87 13.82 6.19
N THR A 45 -3.99 14.23 5.27
CA THR A 45 -2.64 14.70 5.66
C THR A 45 -2.73 15.89 6.63
N PRO A 46 -2.17 15.77 7.84
CA PRO A 46 -2.13 16.87 8.79
C PRO A 46 -1.30 18.04 8.27
N ALA A 47 -1.66 19.27 8.66
CA ALA A 47 -1.01 20.49 8.18
C ALA A 47 0.49 20.61 8.50
N HIS A 48 1.00 19.82 9.46
CA HIS A 48 2.41 19.80 9.84
C HIS A 48 3.26 18.82 9.03
N LEU A 49 2.65 17.98 8.19
CA LEU A 49 3.34 17.06 7.29
C LEU A 49 3.41 17.63 5.87
N ASP A 50 4.45 17.28 5.13
CA ASP A 50 4.56 17.63 3.71
C ASP A 50 3.66 16.72 2.85
N LEU A 51 2.53 17.26 2.38
CA LEU A 51 1.60 16.55 1.51
C LEU A 51 2.26 16.02 0.23
N VAL A 52 3.19 16.76 -0.38
CA VAL A 52 3.88 16.31 -1.60
C VAL A 52 4.76 15.10 -1.27
N ARG A 53 5.42 15.10 -0.11
CA ARG A 53 6.21 13.94 0.35
C ARG A 53 5.32 12.74 0.65
N VAL A 54 4.20 12.94 1.37
CA VAL A 54 3.22 11.87 1.66
C VAL A 54 2.69 11.24 0.39
N LEU A 55 2.21 12.05 -0.58
CA LEU A 55 1.73 11.54 -1.87
C LEU A 55 2.82 10.79 -2.64
N SER A 56 4.06 11.29 -2.60
CA SER A 56 5.19 10.62 -3.25
C SER A 56 5.45 9.24 -2.66
N LEU A 57 5.37 9.10 -1.33
CA LEU A 57 5.51 7.82 -0.64
C LEU A 57 4.36 6.86 -0.99
N CYS A 58 3.11 7.32 -0.96
CA CYS A 58 1.94 6.51 -1.36
C CYS A 58 2.10 5.94 -2.79
N ILE A 59 2.59 6.74 -3.72
CA ILE A 59 2.74 6.32 -5.13
C ILE A 59 3.91 5.36 -5.34
N VAL A 60 4.99 5.49 -4.55
CA VAL A 60 6.25 4.77 -4.79
C VAL A 60 6.35 3.46 -4.04
N HIS A 61 5.73 3.33 -2.86
CA HIS A 61 6.06 2.27 -1.91
C HIS A 61 5.96 0.84 -2.48
N ASP A 62 4.92 0.55 -3.26
CA ASP A 62 4.67 -0.79 -3.84
C ASP A 62 5.18 -0.94 -5.30
N ILE A 63 5.98 0.00 -5.81
CA ILE A 63 6.62 -0.16 -7.13
C ILE A 63 7.36 -1.51 -7.31
N PRO A 64 8.10 -2.03 -6.32
CA PRO A 64 8.80 -3.30 -6.43
C PRO A 64 7.92 -4.51 -6.73
N GLU A 65 6.65 -4.45 -6.32
CA GLU A 65 5.69 -5.54 -6.49
C GLU A 65 5.46 -5.88 -7.97
N VAL A 66 5.81 -4.98 -8.89
CA VAL A 66 5.77 -5.29 -10.32
C VAL A 66 6.70 -6.41 -10.76
N ARG A 67 7.73 -6.70 -9.95
CA ARG A 67 8.67 -7.81 -10.15
C ARG A 67 8.55 -8.89 -9.08
N VAL A 68 8.31 -8.49 -7.83
CA VAL A 68 8.28 -9.40 -6.68
C VAL A 68 6.90 -10.05 -6.50
N GLY A 69 5.84 -9.40 -7.00
CA GLY A 69 4.45 -9.70 -6.66
C GLY A 69 4.04 -9.08 -5.32
N ASP A 70 2.73 -8.95 -5.12
CA ASP A 70 2.16 -8.60 -3.81
C ASP A 70 2.22 -9.85 -2.91
N LEU A 71 3.22 -9.90 -2.03
CA LEU A 71 3.44 -11.01 -1.12
C LEU A 71 2.62 -10.84 0.16
N THR A 72 1.85 -11.85 0.51
CA THR A 72 1.04 -11.90 1.74
C THR A 72 1.84 -12.49 2.90
N PRO A 73 1.34 -12.38 4.15
CA PRO A 73 1.94 -13.06 5.31
C PRO A 73 1.99 -14.59 5.22
N HIS A 74 1.34 -15.20 4.22
CA HIS A 74 1.31 -16.64 4.00
C HIS A 74 2.32 -17.12 2.95
N ASP A 75 3.01 -16.18 2.29
CA ASP A 75 4.04 -16.45 1.29
C ASP A 75 5.44 -16.47 1.92
N ASP A 76 6.44 -17.01 1.20
CA ASP A 76 7.83 -16.92 1.66
C ASP A 76 8.38 -15.50 1.49
N THR A 77 8.46 -14.76 2.59
CA THR A 77 8.99 -13.39 2.61
C THR A 77 10.47 -13.34 3.00
N SER A 78 11.18 -14.46 3.06
CA SER A 78 12.57 -14.51 3.58
C SER A 78 13.54 -13.62 2.79
N ASN A 79 13.29 -13.43 1.49
CA ASN A 79 14.12 -12.58 0.62
C ASN A 79 13.41 -11.28 0.21
N LYS A 80 12.18 -11.02 0.69
CA LYS A 80 11.30 -9.93 0.21
C LYS A 80 12.05 -8.59 0.18
N ALA A 81 12.56 -8.13 1.32
CA ALA A 81 13.24 -6.84 1.42
C ALA A 81 14.45 -6.72 0.49
N ARG A 82 15.23 -7.79 0.31
CA ARG A 82 16.39 -7.80 -0.61
C ARG A 82 15.93 -7.69 -2.07
N ASP A 83 14.91 -8.46 -2.43
CA ASP A 83 14.45 -8.56 -3.82
C ASP A 83 13.69 -7.29 -4.23
N GLU A 84 12.94 -6.67 -3.32
CA GLU A 84 12.29 -5.38 -3.51
C GLU A 84 13.30 -4.23 -3.65
N HIS A 85 14.31 -4.20 -2.78
CA HIS A 85 15.39 -3.21 -2.87
C HIS A 85 16.15 -3.32 -4.19
N LYS A 86 16.48 -4.55 -4.61
CA LYS A 86 17.09 -4.82 -5.92
C LYS A 86 16.19 -4.35 -7.06
N ALA A 87 14.89 -4.62 -6.99
CA ALA A 87 13.92 -4.16 -7.99
C ALA A 87 13.93 -2.63 -8.10
N MET A 88 13.94 -1.90 -6.98
CA MET A 88 14.01 -0.43 -7.00
C MET A 88 15.29 0.11 -7.63
N ILE A 89 16.45 -0.45 -7.27
CA ILE A 89 17.75 -0.03 -7.85
C ILE A 89 17.73 -0.14 -9.38
N GLU A 90 17.16 -1.22 -9.91
CA GLU A 90 17.16 -1.48 -11.35
C GLU A 90 16.02 -0.75 -12.09
N LEU A 91 14.86 -0.59 -11.45
CA LEU A 91 13.64 -0.11 -12.08
C LEU A 91 13.43 1.40 -11.93
N ALA A 92 13.63 1.93 -10.72
CA ALA A 92 13.31 3.31 -10.36
C ALA A 92 14.36 3.89 -9.38
N PRO A 93 15.66 3.94 -9.75
CA PRO A 93 16.71 4.44 -8.88
C PRO A 93 16.50 5.89 -8.41
N GLU A 94 15.75 6.70 -9.17
CA GLU A 94 15.36 8.06 -8.80
C GLU A 94 14.45 8.14 -7.57
N TRP A 95 13.75 7.05 -7.25
CA TRP A 95 12.81 6.96 -6.13
C TRP A 95 13.29 6.01 -5.03
N LEU A 96 14.52 5.50 -5.14
CA LEU A 96 15.09 4.58 -4.15
C LEU A 96 15.07 5.17 -2.74
N SER A 97 15.41 6.46 -2.59
CA SER A 97 15.41 7.12 -1.26
C SER A 97 14.00 7.29 -0.66
N LEU A 98 12.97 7.44 -1.50
CA LEU A 98 11.57 7.46 -1.06
C LEU A 98 11.15 6.07 -0.56
N PHE A 99 11.48 5.03 -1.32
CA PHE A 99 11.21 3.65 -0.95
C PHE A 99 11.93 3.27 0.35
N GLU A 100 13.22 3.59 0.48
CA GLU A 100 14.00 3.34 1.70
C GLU A 100 13.44 4.11 2.91
N GLU A 101 12.96 5.34 2.71
CA GLU A 101 12.29 6.11 3.77
C GLU A 101 11.00 5.41 4.23
N TYR A 102 10.15 4.99 3.28
CA TYR A 102 8.93 4.26 3.59
C TYR A 102 9.24 2.97 4.35
N GLU A 103 10.20 2.18 3.86
CA GLU A 103 10.60 0.91 4.49
C GLU A 103 11.13 1.10 5.91
N ALA A 104 11.98 2.10 6.12
CA ALA A 104 12.52 2.41 7.44
C ALA A 104 11.42 2.85 8.43
N GLY A 105 10.37 3.54 7.97
CA GLY A 105 9.25 3.96 8.80
C GLY A 105 9.64 4.90 9.95
N GLN A 106 10.67 5.73 9.75
CA GLN A 106 11.24 6.57 10.80
C GLN A 106 10.72 8.01 10.78
N THR A 107 10.50 8.57 9.58
CA THR A 107 9.97 9.92 9.38
C THR A 107 8.49 9.99 9.76
N GLN A 108 7.99 11.20 10.01
CA GLN A 108 6.58 11.40 10.35
C GLN A 108 5.70 11.06 9.14
N GLU A 109 6.13 11.44 7.94
CA GLU A 109 5.48 11.15 6.67
C GLU A 109 5.42 9.64 6.41
N ALA A 110 6.53 8.90 6.56
CA ALA A 110 6.52 7.45 6.36
C ALA A 110 5.62 6.73 7.37
N LYS A 111 5.65 7.15 8.64
CA LYS A 111 4.75 6.60 9.67
C LYS A 111 3.29 6.86 9.33
N PHE A 112 2.96 8.07 8.87
CA PHE A 112 1.61 8.41 8.44
C PHE A 112 1.18 7.57 7.24
N VAL A 113 2.03 7.42 6.22
CA VAL A 113 1.74 6.63 5.01
C VAL A 113 1.55 5.15 5.32
N LYS A 114 2.32 4.56 6.24
CA LYS A 114 2.10 3.17 6.69
C LYS A 114 0.74 2.98 7.37
N GLN A 115 0.21 4.02 8.02
CA GLN A 115 -1.15 3.97 8.56
C GLN A 115 -2.20 4.13 7.46
N LEU A 116 -1.95 4.98 6.46
CA LEU A 116 -2.82 5.08 5.29
C LEU A 116 -2.90 3.77 4.49
N ASP A 117 -1.80 3.02 4.35
CA ASP A 117 -1.79 1.69 3.73
C ASP A 117 -2.79 0.75 4.43
N LYS A 118 -2.78 0.75 5.76
CA LYS A 118 -3.70 -0.07 6.56
C LYS A 118 -5.14 0.45 6.55
N LEU A 119 -5.32 1.78 6.54
CA LEU A 119 -6.64 2.40 6.45
C LEU A 119 -7.32 2.11 5.11
N ASP A 120 -6.58 2.28 4.01
CA ASP A 120 -7.08 1.97 2.66
C ASP A 120 -7.53 0.50 2.56
N MET A 121 -6.69 -0.43 3.02
CA MET A 121 -7.02 -1.85 3.06
C MET A 121 -8.28 -2.15 3.90
N ALA A 122 -8.45 -1.49 5.06
CA ALA A 122 -9.62 -1.72 5.90
C ALA A 122 -10.91 -1.16 5.30
N LEU A 123 -10.88 0.06 4.75
CA LEU A 123 -12.04 0.63 4.07
C LEU A 123 -12.40 -0.16 2.81
N GLN A 124 -11.40 -0.70 2.11
CA GLN A 124 -11.65 -1.58 0.97
C GLN A 124 -12.21 -2.95 1.39
N ALA A 125 -11.84 -3.47 2.56
CA ALA A 125 -12.52 -4.64 3.14
C ALA A 125 -14.01 -4.35 3.35
N GLU A 126 -14.37 -3.24 3.98
CA GLU A 126 -15.78 -2.86 4.20
C GLU A 126 -16.57 -2.79 2.88
N ASN A 127 -16.03 -2.12 1.85
CA ASN A 127 -16.65 -2.09 0.52
C ASN A 127 -16.89 -3.50 -0.03
N TYR A 128 -15.91 -4.42 0.10
CA TYR A 128 -16.08 -5.79 -0.37
C TYR A 128 -17.02 -6.62 0.50
N GLN A 129 -17.13 -6.37 1.80
CA GLN A 129 -18.13 -7.02 2.65
C GLN A 129 -19.55 -6.66 2.17
N ASP A 130 -19.77 -5.40 1.84
CA ASP A 130 -21.04 -4.91 1.29
C ASP A 130 -21.32 -5.48 -0.11
N ASP A 131 -20.32 -5.49 -0.99
CA ASP A 131 -20.48 -5.92 -2.38
C ASP A 131 -20.66 -7.45 -2.53
N TYR A 132 -19.96 -8.24 -1.70
CA TYR A 132 -19.89 -9.69 -1.83
C TYR A 132 -20.60 -10.47 -0.71
N GLU A 133 -21.22 -9.77 0.25
CA GLU A 133 -21.89 -10.37 1.42
C GLU A 133 -21.01 -11.39 2.15
N MET A 134 -19.73 -11.06 2.36
CA MET A 134 -18.74 -11.93 3.01
C MET A 134 -18.07 -11.27 4.21
N SER A 135 -17.47 -12.06 5.11
CA SER A 135 -16.69 -11.50 6.24
C SER A 135 -15.24 -11.29 5.81
N LEU A 136 -14.76 -10.06 6.01
CA LEU A 136 -13.36 -9.65 5.83
C LEU A 136 -12.82 -8.98 7.10
N ASP A 137 -13.43 -9.30 8.25
CA ASP A 137 -13.15 -8.67 9.55
C ASP A 137 -11.67 -8.83 9.95
N GLU A 138 -10.99 -9.88 9.48
CA GLU A 138 -9.56 -10.07 9.73
C GLU A 138 -8.71 -8.90 9.21
N PHE A 139 -9.09 -8.28 8.10
CA PHE A 139 -8.38 -7.15 7.51
C PHE A 139 -8.60 -5.88 8.35
N ILE A 140 -9.84 -5.63 8.74
CA ILE A 140 -10.24 -4.48 9.58
C ILE A 140 -9.56 -4.56 10.95
N GLU A 141 -9.62 -5.72 11.61
CA GLU A 141 -8.97 -5.93 12.91
C GLU A 141 -7.44 -5.80 12.81
N SER A 142 -6.84 -6.29 11.71
CA SER A 142 -5.39 -6.13 11.50
C SER A 142 -4.97 -4.67 11.29
N ALA A 143 -5.86 -3.83 10.74
CA ALA A 143 -5.63 -2.41 10.59
C ALA A 143 -5.79 -1.67 11.92
N ARG A 144 -6.85 -1.97 12.70
CA ARG A 144 -7.07 -1.43 14.06
C ARG A 144 -5.88 -1.65 15.00
N GLN A 145 -5.16 -2.77 14.85
CA GLN A 145 -3.97 -3.06 15.65
C GLN A 145 -2.73 -2.26 15.24
N ARG A 146 -2.69 -1.68 14.03
CA ARG A 146 -1.51 -1.01 13.47
C ARG A 146 -1.67 0.50 13.33
N ILE A 147 -2.88 1.00 13.16
CA ILE A 147 -3.16 2.42 13.15
C ILE A 147 -3.12 2.90 14.61
N VAL A 148 -2.34 3.94 14.86
CA VAL A 148 -2.17 4.56 16.19
C VAL A 148 -2.67 6.01 16.22
N ASP A 149 -2.88 6.61 15.06
CA ASP A 149 -3.49 7.93 14.90
C ASP A 149 -5.00 7.86 15.22
N GLU A 150 -5.42 8.62 16.22
CA GLU A 150 -6.81 8.62 16.71
C GLU A 150 -7.80 9.06 15.63
N GLU A 151 -7.44 10.04 14.79
CA GLU A 151 -8.32 10.51 13.72
C GLU A 151 -8.54 9.41 12.67
N LEU A 152 -7.49 8.64 12.35
CA LEU A 152 -7.58 7.53 11.40
C LEU A 152 -8.35 6.33 11.97
N ILE A 153 -8.15 5.96 13.24
CA ILE A 153 -8.87 4.84 13.86
C ILE A 153 -10.38 5.13 13.92
N ASN A 154 -10.78 6.37 14.18
CA ASN A 154 -12.18 6.77 14.26
C ASN A 154 -12.93 6.58 12.92
N LEU A 155 -12.21 6.49 11.80
CA LEU A 155 -12.81 6.22 10.49
C LEU A 155 -13.20 4.75 10.29
N LEU A 156 -12.72 3.86 11.15
CA LEU A 156 -13.05 2.43 11.14
C LEU A 156 -14.11 2.06 12.18
N SER A 157 -14.70 3.04 12.87
CA SER A 157 -15.60 2.84 14.02
C SER A 157 -17.06 2.66 13.66
#